data_AF-A0A382UAM2-F1
#
_entry.id   AF-A0A382UAM2-F1
#
_cell.length_a   1.000
_cell.length_b   1.000
_cell.length_c   1.000
_cell.angle_alpha   90.00
_cell.angle_beta   90.00
_cell.angle_gamma   90.00
#
_symmetry.space_group_name_H-M   'P 1'
#
loop_
_entity.id
_entity.type
_entity.pdbx_description
1 polymer ?
#
loop_
_entity_poly.entity_id
_entity_poly.type
_entity_poly.pdbx_seq_one_letter_code
_entity_poly.pdbx_strand_id
1 'polypeptide(L)' 'MALRYSLNLDKEADNLEKAVQKVLDDGLRTKDILSKGTKEVSTEAMGNAIIACLQK' A
#
# COMPACT_ATOMS: atom_id res chain seq x y z
N MET A 1 8.59 -5.77 -6.35
CA MET A 1 10.05 -5.82 -6.56
C MET A 1 10.71 -7.10 -6.01
N ALA A 2 11.01 -7.21 -4.70
CA ALA A 2 11.74 -8.37 -4.15
C ALA A 2 11.01 -9.72 -4.38
N LEU A 3 9.69 -9.74 -4.15
CA LEU A 3 8.84 -10.91 -4.42
C LEU A 3 8.96 -11.38 -5.87
N ARG A 4 8.81 -10.45 -6.82
CA ARG A 4 8.91 -10.74 -8.26
C ARG A 4 10.31 -11.20 -8.68
N TYR A 5 11.34 -10.41 -8.42
CA TYR A 5 12.65 -10.62 -9.03
C TYR A 5 13.63 -11.47 -8.22
N SER A 6 13.45 -11.57 -6.90
CA SER A 6 14.34 -12.37 -6.04
C SER A 6 13.72 -13.70 -5.62
N LEU A 7 12.39 -13.75 -5.52
CA LEU A 7 11.68 -14.92 -4.99
C LEU A 7 10.78 -15.61 -6.04
N ASN A 8 10.67 -15.05 -7.25
CA ASN A 8 9.84 -15.58 -8.34
C ASN A 8 8.34 -15.73 -7.94
N LEU A 9 7.88 -14.83 -7.07
CA LEU A 9 6.53 -14.77 -6.51
C LEU A 9 5.75 -13.61 -7.17
N ASP A 10 5.41 -13.77 -8.45
CA ASP A 10 4.72 -12.75 -9.24
C ASP A 10 3.32 -12.42 -8.71
N LYS A 11 2.56 -13.43 -8.31
CA LYS A 11 1.18 -13.25 -7.84
C LYS A 11 1.12 -12.46 -6.54
N GLU A 12 2.02 -12.79 -5.62
CA GLU A 12 2.16 -12.13 -4.32
C GLU A 12 2.65 -10.70 -4.51
N ALA A 13 3.58 -10.47 -5.46
CA ALA A 13 4.00 -9.13 -5.84
C ALA A 13 2.83 -8.30 -6.38
N ASP A 14 2.02 -8.85 -7.29
CA ASP A 14 0.84 -8.17 -7.85
C ASP A 14 -0.21 -7.87 -6.76
N ASN A 15 -0.42 -8.80 -5.83
CA ASN A 15 -1.36 -8.59 -4.73
C ASN A 15 -0.90 -7.45 -3.80
N LEU A 16 0.40 -7.37 -3.51
CA LEU A 16 0.98 -6.26 -2.75
C LEU A 16 0.83 -4.93 -3.47
N GLU A 17 1.14 -4.88 -4.77
CA GLU A 17 1.00 -3.66 -5.58
C GLU A 17 -0.45 -3.19 -5.64
N LYS A 18 -1.42 -4.12 -5.80
CA LYS A 18 -2.85 -3.82 -5.74
C LYS A 18 -3.30 -3.32 -4.37
N ALA A 19 -2.80 -3.89 -3.28
CA ALA A 19 -3.15 -3.45 -1.94
C ALA A 19 -2.66 -2.03 -1.67
N VAL A 20 -1.44 -1.69 -2.11
CA VAL A 20 -0.92 -0.31 -2.04
C VAL A 20 -1.80 0.63 -2.85
N GLN A 21 -2.15 0.27 -4.09
CA GLN A 21 -3.03 1.10 -4.93
C GLN A 21 -4.38 1.35 -4.25
N LYS A 22 -4.99 0.32 -3.68
CA LYS A 22 -6.29 0.43 -2.98
C LYS A 22 -6.23 1.37 -1.77
N VAL A 23 -5.19 1.27 -0.95
CA VAL A 23 -4.99 2.19 0.19
C VAL A 23 -4.83 3.63 -0.29
N LEU A 24 -4.16 3.81 -1.43
CA LEU A 24 -4.02 5.13 -2.03
C LEU A 24 -5.36 5.63 -2.63
N ASP A 25 -6.18 4.75 -3.18
CA ASP A 25 -7.51 5.08 -3.70
C ASP A 25 -8.50 5.41 -2.57
N ASP A 26 -8.33 4.80 -1.39
CA ASP A 26 -9.05 5.12 -0.14
C ASP A 26 -8.66 6.51 0.42
N GLY A 27 -7.76 7.25 -0.25
CA GLY A 27 -7.39 8.62 0.08
C GLY A 27 -6.43 8.74 1.26
N LEU A 28 -5.81 7.65 1.70
CA LEU A 28 -4.80 7.67 2.76
C LEU A 28 -3.46 8.13 2.16
N ARG A 29 -2.83 9.15 2.75
CA ARG A 29 -1.54 9.69 2.30
C ARG A 29 -0.64 9.99 3.49
N THR A 30 0.64 9.68 3.37
CA THR A 30 1.65 10.15 4.31
C THR A 30 1.99 11.62 4.04
N LYS A 31 2.63 12.27 5.02
CA LYS A 31 2.92 13.71 4.99
C LYS A 31 3.70 14.18 3.76
N ASP A 32 4.53 13.32 3.18
CA ASP A 32 5.36 13.58 1.99
C ASP A 32 4.57 13.60 0.67
N ILE A 33 3.44 12.88 0.59
CA ILE A 33 2.60 12.78 -0.62
C ILE A 33 1.16 13.30 -0.38
N LEU A 34 0.96 14.08 0.68
CA LEU A 34 -0.34 14.59 1.06
C LEU A 34 -0.89 15.54 -0.03
N SER A 35 -2.14 15.32 -0.41
CA SER A 35 -2.86 16.16 -1.37
C SER A 35 -4.12 16.75 -0.74
N LYS A 36 -4.61 17.88 -1.26
CA LYS A 36 -5.86 18.50 -0.77
C LYS A 36 -7.02 17.50 -0.89
N GLY A 37 -7.74 17.26 0.21
CA GLY A 37 -8.86 16.31 0.27
C GLY A 37 -8.47 14.87 0.59
N THR A 38 -7.20 14.60 0.91
CA THR A 38 -6.73 13.28 1.36
C THR A 38 -6.46 13.26 2.86
N LYS A 39 -6.46 12.07 3.47
CA LYS A 39 -6.26 11.88 4.90
C LYS A 39 -4.78 11.65 5.20
N GLU A 40 -4.19 12.54 6.00
CA GLU A 40 -2.83 12.37 6.50
C GLU A 40 -2.76 11.19 7.48
N VAL A 41 -1.77 10.30 7.28
CA VAL A 41 -1.49 9.16 8.16
C VAL A 41 0.01 9.04 8.48
N SER A 42 0.32 8.41 9.62
CA SER A 42 1.68 8.05 10.00
C SER A 42 2.18 6.82 9.22
N THR A 43 3.49 6.57 9.29
CA THR A 43 4.13 5.39 8.69
C THR A 43 3.49 4.08 9.15
N GLU A 44 3.22 3.96 10.46
CA GLU A 44 2.59 2.78 11.04
C GLU A 44 1.15 2.60 10.54
N ALA A 45 0.37 3.68 10.53
CA ALA A 45 -1.01 3.64 10.05
C ALA A 45 -1.11 3.28 8.56
N MET A 46 -0.18 3.78 7.73
CA MET A 46 -0.09 3.40 6.31
C MET A 46 0.23 1.90 6.16
N GLY A 47 1.21 1.39 6.92
CA GLY A 47 1.57 -0.04 6.89
C GLY A 47 0.40 -0.93 7.31
N ASN A 48 -0.29 -0.57 8.39
CA ASN A 48 -1.47 -1.29 8.87
C ASN A 48 -2.61 -1.31 7.83
N ALA A 49 -2.83 -0.19 7.12
CA ALA A 49 -3.84 -0.13 6.06
C ALA A 49 -3.50 -1.07 4.89
N ILE A 50 -2.22 -1.15 4.49
CA ILE A 50 -1.77 -2.04 3.42
C ILE A 50 -1.94 -3.51 3.83
N ILE A 51 -1.54 -3.87 5.06
CA ILE A 51 -1.73 -5.23 5.59
C ILE A 51 -3.22 -5.60 5.64
N ALA A 52 -4.08 -4.68 6.09
CA ALA A 52 -5.52 -4.90 6.12
C ALA A 52 -6.13 -5.06 4.71
N CYS A 53 -5.58 -4.41 3.69
CA CYS A 53 -5.99 -4.63 2.30
C CYS A 53 -5.48 -5.96 1.72
N LEU A 54 -4.33 -6.46 2.17
CA LEU A 54 -3.76 -7.74 1.74
C LEU A 54 -4.45 -8.96 2.36
N GLN A 55 -4.99 -8.83 3.57
CA GLN A 55 -5.67 -9.91 4.30
C GLN A 55 -7.16 -10.05 3.92
N LYS A 56 -7.66 -9.19 3.02
CA LYS A 56 -9.02 -9.24 2.48
C LYS A 56 -9.08 -10.02 1.18
#